data_AF-A0A523GIA8-F1
#
_entry.id   AF-A0A523GIA8-F1
#
_cell.length_a   1.000
_cell.length_b   1.000
_cell.length_c   1.000
_cell.angle_alpha   90.00
_cell.angle_beta   90.00
_cell.angle_gamma   90.00
#
_symmetry.space_group_name_H-M   'P 1'
#
loop_
_entity.id
_entity.type
_entity.pdbx_description
1 polymer ?
#
loop_
_entity_poly.entity_id
_entity_poly.type
_entity_poly.pdbx_seq_one_letter_code
_entity_poly.pdbx_strand_id
1 'polypeptide(L)'
;MAMIFAGCQSAPYIDTFDTVSWQGDTNGCHGDRLTQLELLMEAQHELLGWSERKITGYLGSPDYLELFVRNQKFLIYYLEPALECGTNGKPDPLRLYVRMDALGDSREISLKNQ
;
A
#
# COMPACT_ATOMS: atom_id res chain seq x y z
N MET A 1 27.05 -33.52 19.53
CA MET A 1 26.99 -32.25 18.76
C MET A 1 25.57 -32.15 18.20
N ALA A 2 24.64 -31.54 18.93
CA ALA A 2 23.25 -31.41 18.49
C ALA A 2 23.10 -30.10 17.72
N MET A 3 22.90 -30.18 16.40
CA MET A 3 22.49 -29.04 15.59
C MET A 3 21.00 -28.81 15.80
N ILE A 4 20.65 -27.74 16.50
CA ILE A 4 19.29 -27.23 16.59
C ILE A 4 19.14 -26.20 15.46
N PHE A 5 18.40 -26.57 14.42
CA PHE A 5 17.91 -25.59 13.44
C PHE A 5 16.76 -24.82 14.10
N ALA A 6 17.08 -23.69 14.73
CA ALA A 6 16.07 -22.70 15.08
C ALA A 6 15.63 -21.99 13.79
N GLY A 7 14.66 -22.58 13.08
CA GLY A 7 13.89 -21.86 12.08
C GLY A 7 13.03 -20.84 12.81
N CYS A 8 13.50 -19.60 12.90
CA CYS A 8 12.63 -18.47 13.21
C CYS A 8 11.73 -18.27 11.99
N GLN A 9 10.60 -18.97 11.96
CA GLN A 9 9.50 -18.60 11.09
C GLN A 9 8.91 -17.35 11.72
N SER A 10 9.37 -16.17 11.30
CA SER A 10 8.65 -14.93 11.60
C SER A 10 7.21 -15.15 11.14
N ALA A 11 6.24 -14.86 12.02
CA ALA A 11 4.84 -14.82 11.62
C ALA A 11 4.72 -13.96 10.35
N PRO A 12 3.83 -14.30 9.40
CA PRO A 12 3.67 -13.49 8.20
C PRO A 12 3.40 -12.05 8.64
N TYR A 13 4.30 -11.15 8.26
CA TYR A 13 4.37 -9.78 8.77
C TYR A 13 3.06 -9.01 8.53
N ILE A 14 2.30 -9.44 7.54
CA ILE A 14 0.99 -8.89 7.16
C ILE A 14 -0.12 -9.10 8.21
N ASP A 15 0.06 -10.01 9.17
CA ASP A 15 -0.92 -10.26 10.24
C ASP A 15 -0.97 -9.13 11.29
N THR A 16 0.06 -8.29 11.37
CA THR A 16 0.11 -7.14 12.31
C THR A 16 -0.35 -5.82 11.69
N PHE A 17 -0.68 -5.83 10.39
CA PHE A 17 -1.15 -4.65 9.68
C PHE A 17 -2.60 -4.34 10.05
N ASP A 18 -2.83 -3.12 10.54
CA ASP A 18 -4.15 -2.63 10.89
C ASP A 18 -4.85 -2.10 9.62
N THR A 19 -5.54 -3.02 8.95
CA THR A 19 -6.35 -2.69 7.78
C THR A 19 -7.44 -1.67 8.09
N VAL A 20 -7.98 -1.65 9.31
CA VAL A 20 -9.09 -0.75 9.66
C VAL A 20 -8.60 0.68 9.73
N SER A 21 -7.49 0.91 10.44
CA SER A 21 -6.85 2.22 10.51
C SER A 21 -6.36 2.68 9.13
N TRP A 22 -5.73 1.80 8.35
CA TRP A 22 -5.28 2.13 7.00
C TRP A 22 -6.42 2.59 6.08
N GLN A 23 -7.54 1.85 6.10
CA GLN A 23 -8.72 2.14 5.27
C GLN A 23 -9.44 3.41 5.73
N GLY A 24 -9.39 3.74 7.02
CA GLY A 24 -9.97 4.95 7.59
C GLY A 24 -9.21 6.25 7.26
N ASP A 25 -7.96 6.15 6.83
CA ASP A 25 -7.09 7.30 6.55
C ASP A 25 -7.16 7.73 5.08
N THR A 26 -8.36 8.09 4.64
CA THR A 26 -8.60 8.63 3.29
C THR A 26 -7.73 9.86 3.05
N ASN A 27 -7.06 9.94 1.89
CA ASN A 27 -6.12 10.99 1.53
C ASN A 27 -4.92 11.18 2.49
N GLY A 28 -4.66 10.21 3.38
CA GLY A 28 -3.55 10.30 4.35
C GLY A 28 -3.73 11.39 5.41
N CYS A 29 -4.96 11.88 5.64
CA CYS A 29 -5.23 13.03 6.51
C CYS A 29 -4.89 12.83 7.99
N HIS A 30 -4.90 11.59 8.47
CA HIS A 30 -4.60 11.23 9.86
C HIS A 30 -3.16 10.72 10.04
N GLY A 31 -2.49 10.33 8.94
CA GLY A 31 -1.11 9.86 8.95
C GLY A 31 -0.96 8.40 9.38
N ASP A 32 -2.07 7.69 9.56
CA ASP A 32 -2.09 6.29 9.96
C ASP A 32 -1.39 5.41 8.93
N ARG A 33 -1.59 5.67 7.63
CA ARG A 33 -0.92 4.93 6.56
C ARG A 33 0.60 5.06 6.61
N LEU A 34 1.11 6.23 6.97
CA LEU A 34 2.54 6.46 7.10
C LEU A 34 3.15 5.64 8.24
N THR A 35 2.42 5.49 9.35
CA THR A 35 2.90 4.70 10.51
C THR A 35 3.03 3.21 10.19
N GLN A 36 2.27 2.71 9.22
CA GLN A 36 2.26 1.31 8.80
C GLN A 36 3.06 1.05 7.51
N LEU A 37 3.69 2.09 6.95
CA LEU A 37 4.38 2.01 5.65
C LEU A 37 5.51 0.98 5.65
N GLU A 38 6.34 0.98 6.69
CA GLU A 38 7.48 0.05 6.81
C GLU A 38 7.00 -1.41 6.75
N LEU A 39 5.97 -1.73 7.54
CA LEU A 39 5.34 -3.05 7.57
C LEU A 39 4.82 -3.48 6.19
N LEU A 40 4.14 -2.56 5.49
CA LEU A 40 3.62 -2.82 4.15
C LEU A 40 4.75 -3.05 3.12
N MET A 41 5.85 -2.29 3.21
CA MET A 41 6.98 -2.41 2.30
C MET A 41 7.79 -3.68 2.55
N GLU A 42 7.93 -4.14 3.79
CA GLU A 42 8.50 -5.44 4.11
C GLU A 42 7.66 -6.59 3.54
N ALA A 43 6.33 -6.45 3.60
CA ALA A 43 5.37 -7.40 3.04
C ALA A 43 5.04 -7.18 1.55
N GLN A 44 5.70 -6.24 0.85
CA GLN A 44 5.32 -5.86 -0.53
C GLN A 44 5.29 -7.03 -1.52
N HIS A 45 6.17 -8.01 -1.29
CA HIS A 45 6.29 -9.20 -2.12
C HIS A 45 5.05 -10.09 -2.03
N GLU A 46 4.37 -10.07 -0.88
CA GLU A 46 3.11 -10.77 -0.69
C GLU A 46 1.99 -10.12 -1.50
N LEU A 47 2.02 -8.79 -1.66
CA LEU A 47 1.02 -8.04 -2.41
C LEU A 47 1.14 -8.25 -3.92
N LEU A 48 2.29 -8.66 -4.45
CA LEU A 48 2.48 -8.91 -5.87
C LEU A 48 1.64 -10.10 -6.36
N GLY A 49 1.01 -9.95 -7.53
CA GLY A 49 0.10 -10.93 -8.10
C GLY A 49 -1.28 -10.99 -7.44
N TRP A 50 -1.57 -10.10 -6.48
CA TRP A 50 -2.93 -9.97 -5.96
C TRP A 50 -3.82 -9.30 -7.01
N SER A 51 -4.99 -9.88 -7.23
CA SER A 51 -6.04 -9.22 -7.99
C SER A 51 -6.42 -7.88 -7.38
N GLU A 52 -6.90 -6.96 -8.20
CA GLU A 52 -7.41 -5.66 -7.76
C GLU A 52 -8.39 -5.79 -6.59
N ARG A 53 -9.33 -6.73 -6.66
CA ARG A 53 -10.31 -6.98 -5.59
C ARG A 53 -9.64 -7.31 -4.26
N LYS A 54 -8.56 -8.10 -4.30
CA LYS A 54 -7.82 -8.47 -3.09
C LYS A 54 -7.03 -7.28 -2.54
N ILE A 55 -6.39 -6.49 -3.42
CA ILE A 55 -5.73 -5.25 -3.02
C ILE A 55 -6.74 -4.29 -2.37
N THR A 56 -7.86 -4.00 -3.01
CA THR A 56 -8.87 -3.08 -2.47
C THR A 56 -9.61 -3.64 -1.26
N GLY A 57 -9.73 -4.96 -1.14
CA GLY A 57 -10.27 -5.60 0.06
C GLY A 57 -9.34 -5.47 1.28
N TYR A 58 -8.04 -5.37 1.03
CA TYR A 58 -7.02 -5.30 2.08
C TYR A 58 -6.64 -3.84 2.42
N LEU A 59 -6.32 -3.04 1.40
CA LEU A 59 -5.93 -1.62 1.53
C LEU A 59 -7.11 -0.63 1.45
N GLY A 60 -8.31 -1.11 1.16
CA GLY A 60 -9.47 -0.25 0.91
C GLY A 60 -9.49 0.37 -0.48
N SER A 61 -10.47 1.26 -0.69
CA SER A 61 -10.58 2.06 -1.90
C SER A 61 -9.33 2.94 -2.06
N PRO A 62 -8.73 3.01 -3.26
CA PRO A 62 -7.67 3.97 -3.52
C PRO A 62 -8.24 5.39 -3.47
N ASP A 63 -7.40 6.36 -3.12
CA ASP A 63 -7.78 7.77 -3.16
C ASP A 63 -7.89 8.24 -4.61
N TYR A 64 -7.01 7.73 -5.48
CA TYR A 64 -7.01 8.02 -6.91
C TYR A 64 -6.84 6.75 -7.75
N LEU A 65 -7.59 6.69 -8.84
CA LEU A 65 -7.47 5.67 -9.86
C LEU A 65 -6.96 6.29 -11.15
N GLU A 66 -5.76 5.90 -11.58
CA GLU A 66 -5.18 6.39 -12.83
C GLU A 66 -5.14 5.28 -13.89
N LEU A 67 -5.62 5.61 -15.09
CA LEU A 67 -5.52 4.76 -16.28
C LEU A 67 -4.45 5.35 -17.19
N PHE A 68 -3.32 4.67 -17.29
CA PHE A 68 -2.16 5.13 -18.06
C PHE A 68 -2.10 4.46 -19.44
N VAL A 69 -1.20 4.96 -20.29
CA VAL A 69 -1.00 4.41 -21.64
C VAL A 69 -0.61 2.92 -21.58
N ARG A 70 -1.03 2.16 -22.60
CA ARG A 70 -0.84 0.70 -22.72
C ARG A 70 -1.66 -0.15 -21.73
N ASN A 71 -2.84 0.32 -21.33
CA ASN A 71 -3.75 -0.40 -20.43
C ASN A 71 -3.14 -0.72 -19.06
N GLN A 72 -2.27 0.18 -18.57
CA GLN A 72 -1.78 0.10 -17.20
C GLN A 72 -2.74 0.85 -16.29
N LYS A 73 -3.04 0.25 -15.14
CA LYS A 73 -3.93 0.84 -14.14
C LYS A 73 -3.14 1.01 -12.85
N PHE A 74 -3.30 2.16 -12.19
CA PHE A 74 -2.66 2.44 -10.92
C PHE A 74 -3.72 2.72 -9.86
N LEU A 75 -3.64 1.98 -8.75
CA LEU A 75 -4.36 2.28 -7.52
C LEU A 75 -3.42 3.13 -6.67
N ILE A 76 -3.82 4.36 -6.36
CA ILE A 76 -2.96 5.35 -5.71
C ILE A 76 -3.53 5.65 -4.32
N TYR A 77 -2.67 5.58 -3.30
CA TYR A 77 -3.00 5.88 -1.91
C TYR A 77 -2.03 6.95 -1.38
N TYR A 78 -2.55 8.05 -0.86
CA TYR A 78 -1.73 9.01 -0.13
C TYR A 78 -1.25 8.41 1.18
N LEU A 79 0.03 8.61 1.46
CA LEU A 79 0.69 8.25 2.72
C LEU A 79 0.89 9.49 3.58
N GLU A 80 1.03 10.66 2.96
CA GLU A 80 1.04 11.96 3.62
C GLU A 80 -0.23 12.77 3.27
N PRO A 81 -0.63 13.74 4.12
CA PRO A 81 -1.86 14.48 3.89
C PRO A 81 -1.89 15.18 2.53
N ALA A 82 -2.89 14.86 1.73
CA ALA A 82 -3.17 15.57 0.47
C ALA A 82 -3.79 16.95 0.73
N LEU A 83 -3.87 17.79 -0.32
CA LEU A 83 -4.46 19.14 -0.21
C LEU A 83 -5.94 19.11 0.24
N GLU A 84 -6.64 18.02 -0.04
CA GLU A 84 -8.01 17.72 0.37
C GLU A 84 -8.17 17.64 1.90
N CYS A 85 -7.07 17.44 2.64
CA CYS A 85 -7.05 17.45 4.10
C CYS A 85 -7.06 18.88 4.70
N GLY A 86 -7.09 19.93 3.88
CA GLY A 86 -7.16 21.32 4.32
C GLY A 86 -5.82 21.86 4.82
N THR A 87 -5.78 22.42 6.03
CA THR A 87 -4.59 23.14 6.57
C THR A 87 -3.35 22.27 6.72
N ASN A 88 -3.52 20.95 6.82
CA ASN A 88 -2.41 20.00 6.97
C ASN A 88 -1.93 19.43 5.63
N GLY A 89 -2.58 19.78 4.52
CA GLY A 89 -2.27 19.25 3.21
C GLY A 89 -0.89 19.67 2.71
N LYS A 90 -0.16 18.71 2.13
CA LYS A 90 1.15 18.96 1.50
C LYS A 90 0.96 19.17 -0.01
N PRO A 91 1.70 20.11 -0.63
CA PRO A 91 1.66 20.31 -2.08
C PRO A 91 2.15 19.09 -2.88
N ASP A 92 3.11 18.36 -2.33
CA ASP A 92 3.68 17.15 -2.91
C ASP A 92 3.75 16.05 -1.84
N PRO A 93 2.62 15.38 -1.55
CA PRO A 93 2.55 14.31 -0.57
C PRO A 93 3.11 13.00 -1.14
N LEU A 94 3.80 12.26 -0.29
CA LEU A 94 4.20 10.88 -0.56
C LEU A 94 2.97 10.01 -0.83
N ARG A 95 3.04 9.23 -1.92
CA ARG A 95 1.99 8.32 -2.38
C ARG A 95 2.53 6.92 -2.62
N LEU A 96 1.68 5.93 -2.34
CA LEU A 96 1.83 4.53 -2.72
C LEU A 96 1.12 4.29 -4.06
N TYR A 97 1.84 3.72 -5.01
CA TYR A 97 1.33 3.32 -6.32
C TYR A 97 1.34 1.80 -6.41
N VAL A 98 0.16 1.22 -6.60
CA VAL A 98 0.00 -0.20 -6.95
C VAL A 98 -0.31 -0.29 -8.43
N ARG A 99 0.66 -0.75 -9.24
CA ARG A 99 0.48 -0.94 -10.68
C ARG A 99 -0.15 -2.30 -10.94
N MET A 100 -1.29 -2.29 -11.61
CA MET A 100 -1.96 -3.48 -12.12
C MET A 100 -1.53 -3.75 -13.57
N ASP A 101 -1.49 -5.02 -13.95
CA ASP A 101 -1.38 -5.42 -15.36
C ASP A 101 -2.74 -5.46 -16.06
N ALA A 102 -2.73 -5.86 -17.33
CA ALA A 102 -3.93 -5.98 -18.15
C ALA A 102 -4.87 -7.11 -17.71
N LEU A 103 -4.43 -8.04 -16.84
CA LEU A 103 -5.27 -9.09 -16.26
C LEU A 103 -5.93 -8.64 -14.95
N GLY A 104 -5.50 -7.49 -14.41
CA GLY A 104 -5.99 -6.95 -13.14
C GLY A 104 -5.23 -7.46 -11.92
N ASP A 105 -4.00 -7.95 -12.11
CA ASP A 105 -3.13 -8.39 -11.02
C ASP A 105 -2.00 -7.38 -10.76
N SER A 106 -1.63 -7.20 -9.50
CA SER A 106 -0.57 -6.28 -9.11
C SER A 106 0.80 -6.75 -9.62
N ARG A 107 1.59 -5.83 -10.19
CA ARG A 107 2.92 -6.09 -10.72
C ARG A 107 4.02 -5.29 -10.08
N GLU A 108 3.68 -4.17 -9.47
CA GLU A 108 4.66 -3.25 -8.90
C GLU A 108 4.01 -2.44 -7.79
N ILE A 109 4.77 -2.27 -6.72
CA ILE A 109 4.46 -1.41 -5.59
C ILE A 109 5.58 -0.38 -5.55
N SER A 110 5.25 0.92 -5.59
CA SER A 110 6.26 1.98 -5.59
C SER A 110 5.81 3.20 -4.80
N LEU A 111 6.78 3.92 -4.27
CA LEU A 111 6.58 5.15 -3.50
C LEU A 111 7.07 6.34 -4.30
N LYS A 112 6.24 7.38 -4.43
CA LYS A 112 6.61 8.60 -5.17
C LYS A 112 6.05 9.84 -4.51
N ASN A 113 6.86 10.90 -4.56
CA ASN A 113 6.46 12.29 -4.42
C ASN A 113 6.49 12.84 -5.85
N GLN A 114 5.44 13.52 -6.28
CA GLN A 114 5.27 13.99 -7.65
C GLN A 114 4.68 15.39 -7.70
#